data_AF-A0A937VKH9-F1
#
_entry.id   AF-A0A937VKH9-F1
#
_cell.length_a   1.000
_cell.length_b   1.000
_cell.length_c   1.000
_cell.angle_alpha   90.00
_cell.angle_beta   90.00
_cell.angle_gamma   90.00
#
_symmetry.space_group_name_H-M   'P 1'
#
loop_
_entity.id
_entity.type
_entity.pdbx_description
1 polymer ?
#
loop_
_entity_poly.entity_id
_entity_poly.type
_entity_poly.pdbx_seq_one_letter_code
_entity_poly.pdbx_strand_id
1 'polypeptide(L)'
;FFPARFDHYRVQTGDGYAAHIAGAIGVSTDAQASWWGGKGMGTVPHGLIAACGGDTVEATRRFADLYHPEVNVVALVDFDNDCVGTSLACARALGERLWGVRLDTSETMVDKSLWHSMGQFRPNGVCPELVRAVRQALDAEGFQRVKIVVSGGFDAAKIGAFEAAGVPADAYGVGSSLLRGETDFTADVVLVEGRPCAKQGRRHRPDPRLARVT
;
A
#
# COMPACT_ATOMS: atom_id res chain seq x y z
N PHE A 1 4.45 0.22 -1.91
CA PHE A 1 4.19 0.00 -3.35
C PHE A 1 3.81 -1.46 -3.57
N PHE A 2 2.52 -1.73 -3.84
CA PHE A 2 1.97 -3.08 -4.01
C PHE A 2 1.46 -3.44 -5.42
N PRO A 3 1.97 -2.89 -6.54
CA PRO A 3 1.35 -3.14 -7.83
C PRO A 3 1.96 -4.27 -8.66
N ALA A 4 2.85 -5.11 -8.11
CA ALA A 4 3.55 -6.17 -8.87
C ALA A 4 2.61 -7.09 -9.67
N ARG A 5 1.34 -7.19 -9.25
CA ARG A 5 0.29 -8.00 -9.90
C ARG A 5 -0.46 -7.30 -11.05
N PHE A 6 -0.19 -6.02 -11.31
CA PHE A 6 -0.90 -5.21 -12.30
C PHE A 6 -0.08 -4.90 -13.55
N ASP A 7 1.19 -5.32 -13.59
CA ASP A 7 2.06 -5.18 -14.75
C ASP A 7 2.73 -6.53 -15.09
N HIS A 8 3.39 -6.58 -16.24
CA HIS A 8 4.13 -7.74 -16.69
C HIS A 8 5.28 -8.05 -15.71
N TYR A 9 5.34 -9.28 -15.20
CA TYR A 9 6.28 -9.66 -14.13
C TYR A 9 7.76 -9.34 -14.40
N ARG A 10 8.17 -9.21 -15.67
CA ARG A 10 9.55 -8.84 -16.09
C ARG A 10 9.91 -7.37 -15.85
N VAL A 11 8.94 -6.48 -15.64
CA VAL A 11 9.21 -5.04 -15.42
C VAL A 11 9.28 -4.64 -13.96
N GLN A 12 8.96 -5.57 -13.04
CA GLN A 12 8.92 -5.33 -11.59
C GLN A 12 10.11 -4.54 -11.06
N THR A 13 11.32 -4.85 -11.52
CA THR A 13 12.52 -4.17 -11.03
C THR A 13 12.56 -2.69 -11.39
N GLY A 14 12.17 -2.35 -12.62
CA GLY A 14 12.05 -0.95 -13.05
C GLY A 14 10.93 -0.23 -12.30
N ASP A 15 9.77 -0.87 -12.16
CA ASP A 15 8.61 -0.32 -11.45
C ASP A 15 8.94 -0.03 -9.99
N GLY A 16 9.57 -0.99 -9.32
CA GLY A 16 9.99 -0.87 -7.93
C GLY A 16 10.99 0.26 -7.75
N TYR A 17 11.96 0.39 -8.65
CA TYR A 17 12.96 1.44 -8.57
C TYR A 17 12.36 2.82 -8.82
N ALA A 18 11.49 2.94 -9.82
CA ALA A 18 10.75 4.18 -10.07
C ALA A 18 9.93 4.60 -8.83
N ALA A 19 9.22 3.66 -8.21
CA ALA A 19 8.47 3.91 -6.99
C ALA A 19 9.37 4.32 -5.81
N HIS A 20 10.53 3.68 -5.65
CA HIS A 20 11.50 4.02 -4.63
C HIS A 20 12.00 5.45 -4.79
N ILE A 21 12.42 5.84 -6.01
CA ILE A 21 12.85 7.21 -6.33
C ILE A 21 11.73 8.22 -6.11
N ALA A 22 10.48 7.84 -6.39
CA ALA A 22 9.30 8.68 -6.14
C ALA A 22 8.92 8.80 -4.65
N GLY A 23 9.60 8.09 -3.74
CA GLY A 23 9.42 8.21 -2.28
C GLY A 23 8.66 7.05 -1.63
N ALA A 24 8.39 5.95 -2.33
CA ALA A 24 7.85 4.76 -1.69
C ALA A 24 8.87 4.16 -0.71
N ILE A 25 8.45 4.01 0.55
CA ILE A 25 9.28 3.43 1.63
C ILE A 25 9.49 1.91 1.51
N GLY A 26 8.80 1.26 0.59
CA GLY A 26 8.76 -0.19 0.49
C GLY A 26 8.04 -0.73 -0.74
N VAL A 27 8.41 -1.94 -1.14
CA VAL A 27 7.86 -2.66 -2.29
C VAL A 27 7.37 -4.06 -1.90
N SER A 28 6.52 -4.66 -2.72
CA SER A 28 5.86 -5.93 -2.41
C SER A 28 6.65 -7.20 -2.71
N THR A 29 7.72 -7.11 -3.51
CA THR A 29 8.53 -8.28 -3.89
C THR A 29 10.02 -7.95 -3.86
N ASP A 30 10.87 -8.96 -3.67
CA ASP A 30 12.32 -8.79 -3.77
C ASP A 30 12.76 -8.40 -5.19
N ALA A 31 12.05 -8.89 -6.21
CA ALA A 31 12.31 -8.53 -7.60
C ALA A 31 12.12 -7.02 -7.86
N GLN A 32 11.14 -6.40 -7.20
CA GLN A 32 10.96 -4.96 -7.23
C GLN A 32 12.14 -4.22 -6.60
N ALA A 33 12.78 -4.80 -5.58
CA ALA A 33 13.83 -4.16 -4.78
C ALA A 33 15.26 -4.33 -5.29
N SER A 34 15.46 -5.14 -6.34
CA SER A 34 16.79 -5.65 -6.69
C SER A 34 17.78 -4.60 -7.19
N TRP A 35 17.32 -3.44 -7.70
CA TRP A 35 18.21 -2.35 -8.15
C TRP A 35 18.80 -1.50 -7.02
N TRP A 36 18.26 -1.54 -5.80
CA TRP A 36 18.80 -0.81 -4.65
C TRP A 36 19.16 -1.71 -3.46
N GLY A 37 19.07 -3.04 -3.63
CA GLY A 37 19.40 -4.00 -2.59
C GLY A 37 18.40 -4.05 -1.43
N GLY A 38 17.18 -3.55 -1.63
CA GLY A 38 16.10 -3.68 -0.65
C GLY A 38 15.49 -5.08 -0.61
N LYS A 39 14.49 -5.26 0.24
CA LYS A 39 13.66 -6.49 0.30
C LYS A 39 12.19 -6.15 0.13
N GLY A 40 11.44 -7.12 -0.38
CA GLY A 40 9.98 -7.07 -0.39
C GLY A 40 9.43 -7.07 1.03
N MET A 41 8.31 -6.37 1.21
CA MET A 41 7.54 -6.34 2.45
C MET A 41 6.11 -6.77 2.18
N GLY A 42 5.49 -7.40 3.18
CA GLY A 42 4.13 -7.91 3.07
C GLY A 42 3.45 -8.01 4.43
N THR A 43 2.18 -8.41 4.39
CA THR A 43 1.35 -8.68 5.58
C THR A 43 0.75 -10.08 5.44
N VAL A 44 -0.01 -10.53 6.44
CA VAL A 44 -0.86 -11.71 6.31
C VAL A 44 -1.79 -11.54 5.10
N PRO A 45 -1.82 -12.47 4.12
CA PRO A 45 -2.71 -12.39 2.96
C PRO A 45 -4.05 -13.11 3.20
N HIS A 46 -5.12 -12.73 2.49
CA HIS A 46 -6.42 -13.42 2.56
C HIS A 46 -6.31 -14.92 2.25
N GLY A 47 -5.36 -15.32 1.39
CA GLY A 47 -5.11 -16.73 1.08
C GLY A 47 -4.65 -17.57 2.29
N LEU A 48 -3.88 -16.99 3.21
CA LEU A 48 -3.49 -17.67 4.45
C LEU A 48 -4.66 -17.81 5.41
N ILE A 49 -5.52 -16.79 5.49
CA ILE A 49 -6.75 -16.81 6.28
C ILE A 49 -7.70 -17.91 5.76
N ALA A 50 -7.89 -17.97 4.44
CA ALA A 50 -8.68 -19.03 3.81
C ALA A 50 -8.10 -20.43 4.07
N ALA A 51 -6.78 -20.60 4.02
CA ALA A 51 -6.11 -21.87 4.36
C ALA A 51 -6.28 -22.25 5.84
N CYS A 52 -6.56 -21.29 6.72
CA CYS A 52 -6.90 -21.50 8.13
C CYS A 52 -8.42 -21.57 8.36
N GLY A 53 -9.22 -21.85 7.33
CA GLY A 53 -10.67 -22.00 7.46
C GLY A 53 -11.42 -20.69 7.70
N GLY A 54 -10.84 -19.55 7.34
CA GLY A 54 -11.41 -18.22 7.57
C GLY A 54 -10.99 -17.59 8.91
N ASP A 55 -10.24 -18.30 9.76
CA ASP A 55 -9.80 -17.77 11.04
C ASP A 55 -8.60 -16.83 10.88
N THR A 56 -8.87 -15.53 10.97
CA THR A 56 -7.84 -14.48 10.88
C THR A 56 -6.84 -14.53 12.04
N VAL A 57 -7.29 -14.89 13.25
CA VAL A 57 -6.41 -14.97 14.43
C VAL A 57 -5.44 -16.12 14.29
N GLU A 58 -5.93 -17.29 13.90
CA GLU A 58 -5.10 -18.48 13.67
C GLU A 58 -4.08 -18.24 12.54
N ALA A 59 -4.54 -17.67 11.41
CA ALA A 59 -3.65 -17.30 10.31
C ALA A 59 -2.54 -16.34 10.74
N THR A 60 -2.88 -15.33 11.55
CA THR A 60 -1.91 -14.35 12.05
C THR A 60 -0.94 -14.97 13.06
N ARG A 61 -1.41 -15.88 13.93
CA ARG A 61 -0.54 -16.64 14.85
C ARG A 61 0.47 -17.49 14.10
N ARG A 62 0.02 -18.29 13.13
CA ARG A 62 0.91 -19.12 12.29
C ARG A 62 1.94 -18.28 11.54
N PHE A 63 1.53 -17.13 11.02
CA PHE A 63 2.46 -16.20 10.40
C PHE A 63 3.49 -15.68 11.41
N ALA A 64 3.03 -15.24 12.59
CA ALA A 64 3.93 -14.76 13.63
C ALA A 64 4.91 -15.84 14.09
N ASP A 65 4.50 -17.12 14.17
CA ASP A 65 5.35 -18.22 14.65
C ASP A 65 6.56 -18.48 13.75
N LEU A 66 6.45 -18.13 12.47
CA LEU A 66 7.53 -18.29 11.51
C LEU A 66 8.40 -17.04 11.36
N TYR A 67 7.82 -15.85 11.48
CA TYR A 67 8.49 -14.62 11.04
C TYR A 67 8.70 -13.57 12.14
N HIS A 68 8.10 -13.71 13.32
CA HIS A 68 8.39 -12.80 14.43
C HIS A 68 9.69 -13.24 15.14
N PRO A 69 10.63 -12.34 15.47
CA PRO A 69 10.56 -10.87 15.38
C PRO A 69 11.19 -10.27 14.11
N GLU A 70 11.55 -11.09 13.12
CA GLU A 70 12.26 -10.66 11.91
C GLU A 70 11.45 -9.69 11.05
N VAL A 71 10.12 -9.83 11.05
CA VAL A 71 9.20 -8.94 10.33
C VAL A 71 8.10 -8.42 11.25
N ASN A 72 7.60 -7.23 10.94
CA ASN A 72 6.41 -6.68 11.58
C ASN A 72 5.18 -7.54 11.21
N VAL A 73 4.54 -8.15 12.21
CA VAL A 73 3.32 -8.93 11.99
C VAL A 73 2.12 -8.00 11.86
N VAL A 74 1.51 -8.01 10.67
CA VAL A 74 0.32 -7.20 10.37
C VAL A 74 -0.84 -8.11 9.99
N ALA A 75 -1.90 -8.12 10.80
CA ALA A 75 -3.10 -8.92 10.58
C ALA A 75 -4.00 -8.27 9.52
N LEU A 76 -4.59 -9.05 8.61
CA LEU A 76 -5.54 -8.56 7.61
C LEU A 76 -6.95 -8.82 8.09
N VAL A 77 -7.68 -7.76 8.46
CA VAL A 77 -8.83 -7.87 9.38
C VAL A 77 -10.20 -7.76 8.71
N ASP A 78 -10.25 -7.62 7.38
CA ASP A 78 -11.47 -7.41 6.61
C ASP A 78 -12.16 -8.71 6.13
N PHE A 79 -11.57 -9.90 6.38
CA PHE A 79 -12.06 -11.18 5.85
C PHE A 79 -13.54 -11.47 6.18
N ASP A 80 -13.93 -11.25 7.44
CA ASP A 80 -15.31 -11.46 7.92
C ASP A 80 -16.20 -10.20 7.84
N ASN A 81 -15.69 -9.12 7.21
CA ASN A 81 -16.34 -7.82 7.13
C ASN A 81 -16.68 -7.21 8.50
N ASP A 82 -15.87 -7.48 9.51
CA ASP A 82 -15.91 -6.86 10.84
C ASP A 82 -14.49 -6.49 11.27
N CYS A 83 -13.98 -5.38 10.74
CA CYS A 83 -12.62 -4.93 11.02
C CYS A 83 -12.41 -4.62 12.51
N VAL A 84 -13.43 -4.10 13.21
CA VAL A 84 -13.32 -3.77 14.64
C VAL A 84 -13.19 -5.04 15.48
N GLY A 85 -14.13 -5.99 15.35
CA GLY A 85 -14.11 -7.23 16.10
C GLY A 85 -12.84 -8.04 15.83
N THR A 86 -12.46 -8.16 14.56
CA THR A 86 -11.27 -8.93 14.15
C THR A 86 -9.97 -8.30 14.62
N SER A 87 -9.87 -6.96 14.62
CA SER A 87 -8.70 -6.24 15.14
C SER A 87 -8.49 -6.49 16.63
N LEU A 88 -9.56 -6.41 17.43
CA LEU A 88 -9.51 -6.69 18.86
C LEU A 88 -9.14 -8.15 19.13
N ALA A 89 -9.72 -9.09 18.39
CA ALA A 89 -9.39 -10.51 18.51
C ALA A 89 -7.90 -10.78 18.24
N CYS A 90 -7.33 -10.20 17.18
CA CYS A 90 -5.91 -10.31 16.87
C CYS A 90 -5.03 -9.65 17.96
N ALA A 91 -5.38 -8.45 18.42
CA ALA A 91 -4.60 -7.72 19.42
C ALA A 91 -4.52 -8.48 20.76
N ARG A 92 -5.65 -9.03 21.22
CA ARG A 92 -5.69 -9.88 22.43
C ARG A 92 -4.91 -11.17 22.26
N ALA A 93 -5.01 -11.80 21.08
CA ALA A 93 -4.43 -13.11 20.83
C ALA A 93 -2.90 -13.11 20.61
N LEU A 94 -2.36 -12.03 20.03
CA LEU A 94 -0.93 -11.92 19.70
C LEU A 94 -0.15 -11.03 20.69
N GLY A 95 -0.82 -10.14 21.41
CA GLY A 95 -0.15 -9.24 22.36
C GLY A 95 0.94 -8.41 21.67
N GLU A 96 2.13 -8.38 22.27
CA GLU A 96 3.30 -7.63 21.75
C GLU A 96 3.80 -8.12 20.38
N ARG A 97 3.43 -9.33 19.97
CA ARG A 97 3.83 -9.86 18.66
C ARG A 97 3.07 -9.19 17.52
N LEU A 98 1.94 -8.53 17.78
CA LEU A 98 1.16 -7.82 16.76
C LEU A 98 1.69 -6.40 16.60
N TRP A 99 2.31 -6.13 15.45
CA TRP A 99 2.73 -4.77 15.11
C TRP A 99 1.53 -3.90 14.68
N GLY A 100 0.60 -4.45 13.89
CA GLY A 100 -0.52 -3.69 13.37
C GLY A 100 -1.64 -4.51 12.75
N VAL A 101 -2.68 -3.82 12.31
CA VAL A 101 -3.80 -4.37 11.53
C VAL A 101 -3.86 -3.67 10.17
N ARG A 102 -4.28 -4.38 9.13
CA ARG A 102 -4.50 -3.86 7.78
C ARG A 102 -5.97 -3.93 7.42
N LEU A 103 -6.54 -2.79 7.06
CA LEU A 103 -7.90 -2.64 6.55
C LEU A 103 -7.83 -2.63 5.02
N ASP A 104 -8.58 -3.53 4.38
CA ASP A 104 -8.62 -3.69 2.92
C ASP A 104 -10.05 -3.89 2.39
N THR A 105 -11.05 -3.39 3.13
CA THR A 105 -12.48 -3.53 2.80
C THR A 105 -12.77 -3.07 1.36
N SER A 106 -13.49 -3.89 0.60
CA SER A 106 -13.86 -3.61 -0.79
C SER A 106 -14.69 -2.33 -0.92
N GLU A 107 -14.42 -1.53 -1.96
CA GLU A 107 -15.19 -0.32 -2.34
C GLU A 107 -16.66 -0.59 -2.65
N THR A 108 -17.07 -1.86 -2.82
CA THR A 108 -18.47 -2.28 -3.02
C THR A 108 -19.17 -2.71 -1.74
N MET A 109 -18.47 -2.73 -0.61
CA MET A 109 -18.97 -3.24 0.67
C MET A 109 -18.96 -2.17 1.75
N VAL A 110 -19.79 -2.38 2.78
CA VAL A 110 -19.80 -1.58 4.01
C VAL A 110 -19.46 -2.52 5.16
N ASP A 111 -18.42 -2.17 5.92
CA ASP A 111 -18.01 -2.96 7.09
C ASP A 111 -19.12 -3.00 8.14
N LYS A 112 -19.32 -4.18 8.77
CA LYS A 112 -20.34 -4.38 9.82
C LYS A 112 -20.21 -3.37 10.95
N SER A 113 -18.98 -2.96 11.25
CA SER A 113 -18.72 -1.99 12.31
C SER A 113 -19.33 -0.62 12.04
N LEU A 114 -19.74 -0.31 10.79
CA LEU A 114 -20.33 0.97 10.40
C LEU A 114 -21.84 0.92 10.16
N TRP A 115 -22.48 -0.24 10.24
CA TRP A 115 -23.91 -0.38 9.90
C TRP A 115 -24.83 0.53 10.71
N HIS A 116 -24.47 0.84 11.95
CA HIS A 116 -25.23 1.72 12.83
C HIS A 116 -25.13 3.22 12.46
N SER A 117 -24.18 3.60 11.59
CA SER A 117 -23.93 4.98 11.17
C SER A 117 -24.22 5.21 9.68
N MET A 118 -24.87 4.25 9.01
CA MET A 118 -25.24 4.38 7.60
C MET A 118 -26.14 5.59 7.35
N GLY A 119 -25.98 6.20 6.17
CA GLY A 119 -26.73 7.38 5.73
C GLY A 119 -26.14 8.71 6.18
N GLN A 120 -25.08 8.72 7.00
CA GLN A 120 -24.42 9.95 7.48
C GLN A 120 -23.22 10.37 6.61
N PHE A 121 -22.60 9.41 5.92
CA PHE A 121 -21.43 9.57 5.07
C PHE A 121 -21.41 8.46 4.02
N ARG A 122 -20.40 8.43 3.14
CA ARG A 122 -20.17 7.32 2.20
C ARG A 122 -19.38 6.21 2.91
N PRO A 123 -19.99 5.08 3.30
CA PRO A 123 -19.38 4.12 4.23
C PRO A 123 -18.69 2.96 3.51
N ASN A 124 -18.49 3.07 2.19
CA ASN A 124 -17.97 1.99 1.37
C ASN A 124 -16.45 1.90 1.44
N GLY A 125 -15.95 0.67 1.41
CA GLY A 125 -14.52 0.37 1.45
C GLY A 125 -13.84 0.89 2.70
N VAL A 126 -12.52 1.11 2.60
CA VAL A 126 -11.76 1.74 3.68
C VAL A 126 -12.02 3.25 3.67
N CYS A 127 -12.87 3.71 4.58
CA CYS A 127 -13.24 5.11 4.78
C CYS A 127 -12.71 5.66 6.12
N PRO A 128 -12.65 7.00 6.30
CA PRO A 128 -12.19 7.64 7.54
C PRO A 128 -12.86 7.12 8.82
N GLU A 129 -14.16 6.89 8.77
CA GLU A 129 -14.97 6.45 9.91
C GLU A 129 -14.62 5.02 10.33
N LEU A 130 -14.35 4.13 9.36
CA LEU A 130 -13.90 2.76 9.65
C LEU A 130 -12.56 2.78 10.41
N VAL A 131 -11.60 3.58 9.93
CA VAL A 131 -10.28 3.70 10.56
C VAL A 131 -10.40 4.26 11.98
N ARG A 132 -11.22 5.30 12.16
CA ARG A 132 -11.47 5.88 13.49
C ARG A 132 -12.16 4.89 14.43
N ALA A 133 -13.12 4.10 13.94
CA ALA A 133 -13.80 3.08 14.73
C ALA A 133 -12.83 1.99 15.21
N VAL A 134 -11.96 1.50 14.32
CA VAL A 134 -10.90 0.54 14.68
C VAL A 134 -9.93 1.13 15.69
N ARG A 135 -9.48 2.37 15.49
CA ARG A 135 -8.58 3.07 16.42
C ARG A 135 -9.20 3.22 17.81
N GLN A 136 -10.43 3.73 17.87
CA GLN A 136 -11.17 3.92 19.13
C GLN A 136 -11.35 2.60 19.89
N ALA A 137 -11.71 1.53 19.19
CA ALA A 137 -11.90 0.22 19.79
C ALA A 137 -10.58 -0.33 20.36
N LEU A 138 -9.48 -0.27 19.60
CA LEU A 138 -8.16 -0.69 20.07
C LEU A 138 -7.71 0.13 21.28
N ASP A 139 -7.92 1.46 21.26
CA ASP A 139 -7.52 2.34 22.36
C ASP A 139 -8.31 2.10 23.64
N ALA A 140 -9.62 1.81 23.51
CA ALA A 140 -10.48 1.47 24.64
C ALA A 140 -10.02 0.22 25.40
N GLU A 141 -9.25 -0.67 24.75
CA GLU A 141 -8.67 -1.87 25.37
C GLU A 141 -7.16 -1.75 25.67
N GLY A 142 -6.59 -0.55 25.54
CA GLY A 142 -5.17 -0.33 25.86
C GLY A 142 -4.21 -0.80 24.75
N PHE A 143 -4.68 -0.94 23.50
CA PHE A 143 -3.87 -1.35 22.36
C PHE A 143 -3.38 -0.16 21.51
N GLN A 144 -3.05 0.98 22.12
CA GLN A 144 -2.57 2.19 21.43
C GLN A 144 -1.32 1.96 20.57
N ARG A 145 -0.50 0.95 20.91
CA ARG A 145 0.70 0.58 20.14
C ARG A 145 0.41 -0.07 18.78
N VAL A 146 -0.76 -0.70 18.63
CA VAL A 146 -1.10 -1.47 17.41
C VAL A 146 -1.30 -0.47 16.27
N LYS A 147 -0.50 -0.59 15.22
CA LYS A 147 -0.54 0.31 14.06
C LYS A 147 -1.69 0.00 13.11
N ILE A 148 -2.17 1.00 12.38
CA ILE A 148 -3.23 0.83 11.37
C ILE A 148 -2.66 1.07 9.98
N VAL A 149 -2.64 0.02 9.17
CA VAL A 149 -2.34 0.10 7.74
C VAL A 149 -3.65 0.13 6.96
N VAL A 150 -3.75 1.00 5.96
CA VAL A 150 -4.92 1.05 5.07
C VAL A 150 -4.51 0.74 3.64
N SER A 151 -5.28 -0.09 2.97
CA SER A 151 -5.10 -0.41 1.54
C SER A 151 -6.46 -0.46 0.84
N GLY A 152 -6.45 -0.78 -0.46
CA GLY A 152 -7.67 -0.84 -1.26
C GLY A 152 -8.03 0.52 -1.86
N GLY A 153 -7.79 0.67 -3.16
CA GLY A 153 -8.23 1.86 -3.92
C GLY A 153 -7.57 3.20 -3.55
N PHE A 154 -6.50 3.21 -2.74
CA PHE A 154 -5.82 4.46 -2.40
C PHE A 154 -5.07 5.06 -3.60
N ASP A 155 -5.23 6.37 -3.77
CA ASP A 155 -4.50 7.24 -4.68
C ASP A 155 -4.09 8.53 -3.95
N ALA A 156 -3.43 9.45 -4.66
CA ALA A 156 -2.97 10.71 -4.06
C ALA A 156 -4.12 11.56 -3.48
N ALA A 157 -5.29 11.55 -4.11
CA ALA A 157 -6.45 12.33 -3.66
C ALA A 157 -7.06 11.73 -2.38
N LYS A 158 -7.25 10.40 -2.34
CA LYS A 158 -7.76 9.69 -1.16
C LYS A 158 -6.81 9.82 0.02
N ILE A 159 -5.50 9.70 -0.20
CA ILE A 159 -4.48 9.93 0.84
C ILE A 159 -4.55 11.37 1.34
N GLY A 160 -4.57 12.37 0.44
CA GLY A 160 -4.68 13.78 0.82
C GLY A 160 -5.92 14.09 1.66
N ALA A 161 -7.06 13.46 1.35
CA ALA A 161 -8.28 13.59 2.14
C ALA A 161 -8.16 12.95 3.54
N PHE A 162 -7.47 11.81 3.66
CA PHE A 162 -7.21 11.15 4.95
C PHE A 162 -6.31 12.01 5.84
N GLU A 163 -5.21 12.50 5.29
CA GLU A 163 -4.26 13.36 6.00
C GLU A 163 -4.92 14.68 6.44
N ALA A 164 -5.67 15.35 5.55
CA ALA A 164 -6.36 16.59 5.87
C ALA A 164 -7.42 16.42 6.97
N ALA A 165 -8.05 15.25 7.04
CA ALA A 165 -9.04 14.92 8.06
C ALA A 165 -8.44 14.31 9.35
N GLY A 166 -7.11 14.24 9.46
CA GLY A 166 -6.41 13.68 10.62
C GLY A 166 -6.80 12.24 10.91
N VAL A 167 -7.02 11.43 9.86
CA VAL A 167 -7.39 10.02 10.01
C VAL A 167 -6.19 9.25 10.60
N PRO A 168 -6.37 8.44 11.66
CA PRO A 168 -5.25 7.77 12.34
C PRO A 168 -4.78 6.52 11.56
N ALA A 169 -4.28 6.72 10.34
CA ALA A 169 -3.62 5.69 9.54
C ALA A 169 -2.09 5.87 9.66
N ASP A 170 -1.37 4.79 9.98
CA ASP A 170 0.10 4.81 10.13
C ASP A 170 0.83 4.51 8.81
N ALA A 171 0.17 3.82 7.87
CA ALA A 171 0.75 3.51 6.56
C ALA A 171 -0.31 3.27 5.47
N TYR A 172 0.04 3.61 4.22
CA TYR A 172 -0.81 3.43 3.04
C TYR A 172 -0.25 2.36 2.10
N GLY A 173 -1.04 1.32 1.85
CA GLY A 173 -0.81 0.32 0.83
C GLY A 173 -1.35 0.77 -0.52
N VAL A 174 -0.47 1.32 -1.37
CA VAL A 174 -0.85 1.85 -2.69
C VAL A 174 -0.48 0.86 -3.81
N GLY A 175 -1.46 0.53 -4.65
CA GLY A 175 -1.35 -0.44 -5.74
C GLY A 175 -1.40 0.22 -7.12
N SER A 176 -2.37 -0.21 -7.94
CA SER A 176 -2.46 0.13 -9.37
C SER A 176 -2.51 1.62 -9.69
N SER A 177 -2.93 2.48 -8.75
CA SER A 177 -2.96 3.94 -8.94
C SER A 177 -1.57 4.52 -9.27
N LEU A 178 -0.49 3.87 -8.82
CA LEU A 178 0.89 4.29 -9.14
C LEU A 178 1.40 3.79 -10.49
N LEU A 179 0.68 2.89 -11.17
CA LEU A 179 1.00 2.45 -12.53
C LEU A 179 0.14 3.14 -13.60
N ARG A 180 -0.89 3.87 -13.18
CA ARG A 180 -1.81 4.56 -14.09
C ARG A 180 -1.22 5.92 -14.46
N GLY A 181 -1.29 6.23 -15.74
CA GLY A 181 -0.86 7.51 -16.29
C GLY A 181 -0.49 7.37 -17.76
N GLU A 182 -0.22 8.50 -18.40
CA GLU A 182 0.35 8.55 -19.73
C GLU A 182 1.73 9.18 -19.61
N THR A 183 2.76 8.43 -19.98
CA THR A 183 4.13 8.94 -20.03
C THR A 183 4.66 8.75 -21.45
N ASP A 184 4.03 9.46 -22.39
CA ASP A 184 4.45 9.45 -23.79
C ASP A 184 5.71 10.31 -23.97
N PHE A 185 6.74 9.70 -24.53
CA PHE A 185 8.00 10.35 -24.85
C PHE A 185 8.29 10.19 -26.33
N THR A 186 8.77 11.27 -26.93
CA THR A 186 9.19 11.30 -28.33
C THR A 186 10.69 11.58 -28.40
N ALA A 187 11.38 10.87 -29.30
CA ALA A 187 12.77 11.12 -29.63
C ALA A 187 12.86 11.90 -30.95
N ASP A 188 13.55 13.04 -30.93
CA ASP A 188 13.73 13.91 -32.10
C ASP A 188 15.20 14.33 -32.22
N VAL A 189 15.73 14.37 -33.44
CA VAL A 189 17.05 14.96 -33.70
C VAL A 189 16.98 16.46 -33.44
N VAL A 190 17.93 16.98 -32.65
CA VAL A 190 18.04 18.42 -32.33
C VAL A 190 19.40 19.02 -32.66
N LEU A 191 20.41 18.18 -32.87
CA LEU A 191 21.77 18.53 -33.28
C LEU A 191 22.27 17.48 -34.26
N VAL A 192 22.99 17.93 -35.30
CA VAL A 192 23.75 17.08 -36.22
C VAL A 192 25.17 17.62 -36.26
N GLU A 193 26.15 16.80 -35.90
CA GLU A 193 27.57 17.20 -35.82
C GLU A 193 27.80 18.47 -34.97
N GLY A 194 27.05 18.60 -33.87
CA GLY A 194 27.12 19.77 -32.98
C GLY A 194 26.40 21.03 -33.49
N ARG A 195 25.82 20.99 -34.71
CA ARG A 195 25.06 22.11 -35.28
C ARG A 195 23.56 21.96 -35.03
N PRO A 196 22.83 23.02 -34.65
CA PRO A 196 21.37 23.02 -34.55
C PRO A 196 20.69 22.51 -35.82
N CYS A 197 19.94 21.41 -35.69
CA CYS A 197 19.17 20.81 -36.78
C CYS A 197 18.00 20.04 -36.15
N ALA A 198 16.81 20.65 -36.16
CA ALA A 198 15.62 20.10 -35.52
C ALA A 198 14.39 20.35 -36.39
N LYS A 199 13.38 19.46 -36.31
CA LYS A 199 12.05 19.75 -36.86
C LYS A 199 11.40 20.94 -36.15
N GLN A 200 10.46 21.62 -36.80
CA GLN A 200 9.75 22.73 -36.19
C GLN A 200 9.11 22.34 -34.84
N GLY A 201 9.17 23.26 -33.88
CA GLY A 201 8.68 23.04 -32.52
C GLY A 201 9.67 22.29 -31.60
N ARG A 202 10.80 21.79 -32.12
CA ARG A 202 11.86 21.16 -31.33
C ARG A 202 13.12 22.03 -31.29
N ARG A 203 13.87 21.91 -30.21
CA ARG A 203 15.17 22.56 -30.03
C ARG A 203 16.03 21.78 -29.05
N HIS A 204 17.34 21.93 -29.17
CA HIS A 204 18.26 21.40 -28.17
C HIS A 204 17.97 22.04 -26.80
N ARG A 205 17.83 21.20 -25.78
CA ARG A 205 17.66 21.60 -24.38
C ARG A 205 18.80 20.95 -23.60
N PRO A 206 19.86 21.70 -23.22
CA PRO A 206 20.95 21.13 -22.44
C PRO A 206 20.39 20.64 -21.10
N ASP A 207 20.62 19.37 -20.77
CA ASP A 207 20.34 18.80 -19.45
C ASP A 207 21.70 18.34 -18.88
N PRO A 208 22.17 18.94 -17.76
CA PRO A 208 23.45 18.60 -17.16
C PRO A 208 23.56 17.17 -16.65
N ARG A 209 22.43 16.43 -16.56
CA ARG A 209 22.40 15.02 -16.17
C ARG A 209 22.62 14.07 -17.35
N LEU A 210 22.57 14.55 -18.59
CA LEU A 210 22.80 13.71 -19.76
C LEU A 210 24.30 13.47 -19.96
N ALA A 211 24.68 12.20 -20.06
CA ALA A 211 26.01 11.77 -20.40
C ALA A 211 25.98 11.00 -21.73
N ARG A 212 27.11 11.02 -22.45
CA ARG A 212 27.29 10.17 -23.62
C ARG A 212 27.26 8.71 -23.16
N VAL A 213 26.34 7.91 -23.73
CA VAL A 213 26.36 6.46 -23.55
C VAL A 213 27.60 5.93 -24.29
N THR A 214 28.53 5.36 -23.54
CA THR A 214 29.78 4.77 -24.03
C THR A 214 29.72 3.26 -24.04
#